data_AF-A0A9R0UV74-F1
#
_entry.id   AF-A0A9R0UV74-F1
#
_cell.length_a   1.000
_cell.length_b   1.000
_cell.length_c   1.000
_cell.angle_alpha   90.00
_cell.angle_beta   90.00
_cell.angle_gamma   90.00
#
_symmetry.space_group_name_H-M   'P 1'
#
loop_
_entity.id
_entity.type
_entity.pdbx_description
1 polymer ?
#
loop_
_entity_poly.entity_id
_entity_poly.type
_entity_poly.pdbx_seq_one_letter_code
_entity_poly.pdbx_strand_id
1 'polypeptide(L)'
;MGNGKGKAKEMSPQDAALLIQMNYRAHLAHRSQVLSCLCDLAIAKAKLKELRSLFYNLSYRRRLSHDHEERQRFSEKIIVLLLTVEALEKISYHLYEAWRGRQDEWQLMRNY
;
A
#
# COMPACT_ATOMS: atom_id res chain seq x y z
N MET A 1 3.72 -0.25 56.84
CA MET A 1 2.47 -0.03 56.09
C MET A 1 2.66 1.17 55.18
N GLY A 2 2.35 1.05 53.89
CA GLY A 2 2.50 2.14 52.92
C GLY A 2 2.48 1.62 51.50
N ASN A 3 1.39 0.96 51.11
CA ASN A 3 1.16 0.37 49.80
C ASN A 3 0.87 1.50 48.78
N GLY A 4 1.92 2.08 48.20
CA GLY A 4 1.82 3.08 47.13
C GLY A 4 1.46 2.45 45.79
N LYS A 5 0.26 1.88 45.68
CA LYS A 5 -0.30 1.43 44.40
C LYS A 5 -0.44 2.65 43.47
N GLY A 6 0.16 2.53 42.29
CA GLY A 6 0.28 3.59 41.30
C GLY A 6 -1.04 4.29 41.01
N LYS A 7 -1.03 5.62 41.10
CA LYS A 7 -2.05 6.43 40.43
C LYS A 7 -1.77 6.32 38.94
N ALA A 8 -2.63 5.60 38.21
CA ALA A 8 -2.69 5.74 36.77
C ALA A 8 -2.77 7.24 36.47
N LYS A 9 -1.80 7.76 35.71
CA LYS A 9 -1.74 9.17 35.38
C LYS A 9 -2.97 9.49 34.53
N GLU A 10 -3.99 10.09 35.14
CA GLU A 10 -5.19 10.54 34.43
C GLU A 10 -4.74 11.48 33.31
N MET A 11 -5.08 11.09 32.08
CA MET A 11 -4.75 11.83 30.87
C MET A 11 -5.48 13.17 30.90
N SER A 12 -4.77 14.28 30.68
CA SER A 12 -5.43 15.58 30.60
C SER A 12 -6.39 15.61 29.41
N PRO A 13 -7.50 16.36 29.46
CA PRO A 13 -8.41 16.49 28.32
C PRO A 13 -7.71 16.94 27.03
N GLN A 14 -6.66 17.76 27.15
CA GLN A 14 -5.85 18.24 26.03
C GLN A 14 -5.02 17.12 25.42
N ASP A 15 -4.38 16.30 26.26
CA ASP A 15 -3.62 15.12 25.80
C ASP A 15 -4.55 14.11 25.14
N ALA A 16 -5.74 13.89 25.71
CA ALA A 16 -6.76 13.01 25.12
C ALA A 16 -7.23 13.50 23.75
N ALA A 17 -7.53 14.81 23.63
CA ALA A 17 -7.94 15.41 22.37
C ALA A 17 -6.84 15.30 21.31
N LEU A 18 -5.57 15.51 21.69
CA LEU A 18 -4.43 15.37 20.78
C LEU A 18 -4.30 13.92 20.31
N LEU A 19 -4.42 12.94 21.21
CA LEU A 19 -4.32 11.52 20.89
C LEU A 19 -5.42 11.08 19.91
N ILE A 20 -6.66 11.53 20.15
CA ILE A 20 -7.79 11.29 19.26
C ILE A 20 -7.52 11.90 17.87
N GLN A 21 -7.06 13.16 17.82
CA GLN A 21 -6.79 13.84 16.56
C GLN A 21 -5.68 13.14 15.75
N MET A 22 -4.59 12.74 16.41
CA MET A 22 -3.48 12.02 15.78
C MET A 22 -3.95 10.66 15.24
N ASN A 23 -4.71 9.90 16.03
CA ASN A 23 -5.25 8.62 15.61
C ASN A 23 -6.22 8.74 14.43
N TYR A 24 -7.09 9.74 14.45
CA TYR A 24 -8.01 10.00 13.35
C TYR A 24 -7.27 10.37 12.05
N ARG A 25 -6.25 11.24 12.13
CA ARG A 25 -5.39 11.57 10.98
C ARG A 25 -4.67 10.35 10.43
N ALA A 26 -4.10 9.51 11.31
CA ALA A 26 -3.42 8.29 10.91
C ALA A 26 -4.39 7.28 10.25
N HIS A 27 -5.64 7.19 10.72
CA HIS A 27 -6.67 6.37 10.10
C HIS A 27 -7.05 6.87 8.71
N LEU A 28 -7.27 8.18 8.54
CA LEU A 28 -7.57 8.78 7.25
C LEU A 28 -6.42 8.61 6.25
N ALA A 29 -5.18 8.85 6.68
CA ALA A 29 -3.99 8.66 5.85
C ALA A 29 -3.88 7.21 5.35
N HIS A 30 -4.06 6.24 6.25
CA HIS A 30 -4.07 4.82 5.91
C HIS A 30 -5.16 4.49 4.87
N ARG A 31 -6.39 4.96 5.07
CA ARG A 31 -7.49 4.73 4.11
C ARG A 31 -7.23 5.37 2.76
N SER A 32 -6.74 6.61 2.75
CA SER A 32 -6.39 7.30 1.51
C SER A 32 -5.31 6.53 0.74
N GLN A 33 -4.30 6.00 1.44
CA GLN A 33 -3.23 5.23 0.81
C GLN A 33 -3.73 3.92 0.22
N VAL A 34 -4.58 3.19 0.95
CA VAL A 34 -5.22 1.95 0.44
C VAL A 34 -6.01 2.22 -0.84
N LEU A 35 -6.82 3.30 -0.86
CA LEU A 35 -7.58 3.67 -2.05
C LEU A 35 -6.68 4.02 -3.23
N SER A 36 -5.62 4.80 -3.01
CA SER A 36 -4.63 5.10 -4.05
C SER A 36 -4.00 3.83 -4.61
N CYS A 37 -3.57 2.90 -3.76
CA CYS A 37 -2.98 1.63 -4.20
C CYS A 37 -3.96 0.78 -5.03
N LEU A 38 -5.25 0.77 -4.68
CA LEU A 38 -6.27 0.07 -5.47
C LEU A 38 -6.47 0.71 -6.85
N CYS A 39 -6.45 2.04 -6.93
CA CYS A 39 -6.50 2.76 -8.21
C CYS A 39 -5.28 2.42 -9.08
N ASP A 40 -4.07 2.48 -8.50
CA ASP A 40 -2.83 2.17 -9.22
C ASP A 40 -2.80 0.71 -9.70
N LEU A 41 -3.30 -0.22 -8.88
CA LEU A 41 -3.44 -1.63 -9.26
C LEU A 41 -4.42 -1.81 -10.42
N ALA A 42 -5.54 -1.08 -10.43
CA ALA A 42 -6.50 -1.12 -11.53
C ALA A 42 -5.88 -0.60 -12.84
N ILE A 43 -5.08 0.45 -12.77
CA ILE A 43 -4.33 1.00 -13.91
C ILE A 43 -3.30 -0.03 -14.41
N ALA A 44 -2.50 -0.62 -13.52
CA ALA A 44 -1.52 -1.65 -13.86
C ALA A 44 -2.20 -2.85 -14.54
N LYS A 45 -3.34 -3.30 -14.01
CA LYS A 45 -4.15 -4.39 -14.60
C LYS A 45 -4.67 -4.04 -15.99
N ALA A 46 -5.12 -2.81 -16.21
CA ALA A 46 -5.55 -2.34 -17.53
C ALA A 46 -4.37 -2.36 -18.53
N LYS A 47 -3.20 -1.87 -18.13
CA LYS A 47 -1.98 -1.89 -18.94
C LYS A 47 -1.52 -3.31 -19.28
N LEU A 48 -1.60 -4.24 -18.33
CA LEU A 48 -1.34 -5.66 -18.61
C LEU A 48 -2.27 -6.22 -19.69
N LYS A 49 -3.57 -5.86 -19.63
CA LYS A 49 -4.56 -6.30 -20.61
C LYS A 49 -4.25 -5.73 -22.01
N GLU A 50 -3.85 -4.47 -22.10
CA GLU A 50 -3.39 -3.85 -23.35
C GLU A 50 -2.16 -4.57 -23.92
N LEU A 51 -1.12 -4.81 -23.11
CA LEU A 51 0.09 -5.51 -23.53
C LEU A 51 -0.19 -6.94 -23.98
N ARG A 52 -1.05 -7.67 -23.27
CA ARG A 52 -1.51 -9.00 -23.69
C ARG A 52 -2.21 -8.94 -25.04
N SER A 53 -3.11 -7.97 -25.25
CA SER A 53 -3.80 -7.80 -26.53
C SER A 53 -2.83 -7.55 -27.68
N LEU A 54 -1.81 -6.70 -27.46
CA LEU A 54 -0.74 -6.48 -28.43
C LEU A 54 0.04 -7.76 -28.70
N PHE A 55 0.44 -8.48 -27.64
CA PHE A 55 1.20 -9.72 -27.80
C PHE A 55 0.45 -10.80 -28.57
N TYR A 56 -0.87 -10.91 -28.42
CA TYR A 56 -1.66 -11.89 -29.20
C TYR A 56 -1.94 -11.44 -30.64
N ASN A 57 -1.64 -10.20 -31.00
CA ASN A 57 -1.77 -9.73 -32.38
C ASN A 57 -0.63 -10.29 -33.24
N LEU A 58 -0.96 -11.14 -34.22
CA LEU A 58 0.01 -11.81 -35.08
C LEU A 58 0.90 -10.83 -35.86
N SER A 59 0.32 -9.77 -36.42
CA SER A 59 1.06 -8.73 -37.15
C SER A 59 2.03 -8.00 -36.22
N TYR A 60 1.61 -7.73 -34.98
CA TYR A 60 2.48 -7.12 -33.98
C TYR A 60 3.64 -8.02 -33.58
N ARG A 61 3.40 -9.32 -33.35
CA ARG A 61 4.47 -10.28 -33.05
C ARG A 61 5.51 -10.36 -34.15
N ARG A 62 5.09 -10.30 -35.42
CA ARG A 62 6.03 -10.25 -36.55
C ARG A 62 6.86 -8.96 -36.53
N ARG A 63 6.30 -7.81 -36.15
CA ARG A 63 7.10 -6.59 -35.97
C ARG A 63 8.11 -6.76 -34.83
N LEU A 64 7.68 -7.27 -33.68
CA LEU A 64 8.58 -7.52 -32.54
C LEU A 64 9.76 -8.44 -32.87
N SER A 65 9.62 -9.35 -33.84
CA SER A 65 10.72 -10.25 -34.22
C SER A 65 11.74 -9.62 -35.17
N HIS A 66 11.36 -8.61 -35.94
CA HIS A 66 12.22 -7.99 -36.97
C HIS A 66 12.70 -6.59 -36.58
N ASP A 67 11.97 -5.89 -35.71
CA ASP A 67 12.27 -4.54 -35.26
C ASP A 67 12.81 -4.58 -33.82
N HIS A 68 14.11 -4.35 -33.69
CA HIS A 68 14.80 -4.34 -32.40
C HIS A 68 14.35 -3.19 -31.50
N GLU A 69 14.02 -2.03 -32.08
CA GLU A 69 13.58 -0.86 -31.32
C GLU A 69 12.18 -1.10 -30.75
N GLU A 70 11.26 -1.64 -31.57
CA GLU A 70 9.91 -1.97 -31.11
C GLU A 70 9.94 -3.10 -30.07
N ARG A 71 10.83 -4.09 -30.23
CA ARG A 71 11.06 -5.13 -29.23
C ARG A 71 11.54 -4.54 -27.90
N GLN A 72 12.47 -3.60 -27.94
CA GLN A 72 12.98 -2.94 -26.75
C GLN A 72 11.89 -2.11 -26.06
N ARG A 73 11.12 -1.31 -26.82
CA ARG A 73 9.97 -0.55 -26.28
C ARG A 73 8.93 -1.46 -25.64
N PHE A 74 8.68 -2.64 -26.21
CA PHE A 74 7.75 -3.61 -25.62
C PHE A 74 8.29 -4.18 -24.31
N SER A 75 9.58 -4.52 -24.24
CA SER A 75 10.25 -4.96 -23.00
C SER A 75 10.22 -3.87 -21.92
N GLU A 76 10.48 -2.61 -22.28
CA GLU A 76 10.41 -1.47 -21.35
C GLU A 76 9.02 -1.33 -20.74
N LYS A 77 7.95 -1.47 -21.53
CA LYS A 77 6.58 -1.45 -21.01
C LYS A 77 6.32 -2.58 -20.00
N ILE A 78 6.87 -3.77 -20.24
CA ILE A 78 6.78 -4.89 -19.29
C ILE A 78 7.56 -4.58 -18.01
N ILE A 79 8.80 -4.09 -18.13
CA ILE A 79 9.66 -3.76 -16.98
C ILE A 79 9.00 -2.68 -16.11
N VAL A 80 8.49 -1.60 -16.70
CA VAL A 80 7.79 -0.54 -15.97
C VAL A 80 6.56 -1.09 -15.24
N LEU A 81 5.79 -1.97 -15.89
CA LEU A 81 4.63 -2.60 -15.27
C LEU A 81 5.04 -3.50 -14.09
N LEU A 82 6.10 -4.28 -14.22
CA LEU A 82 6.63 -5.12 -13.14
C LEU A 82 7.09 -4.27 -11.95
N LEU A 83 7.87 -3.22 -12.19
CA LEU A 83 8.32 -2.29 -11.14
C LEU A 83 7.15 -1.61 -10.44
N THR A 84 6.10 -1.26 -11.19
CA THR A 84 4.87 -0.67 -10.63
C THR A 84 4.18 -1.66 -9.69
N VAL A 85 4.02 -2.92 -10.12
CA VAL A 85 3.39 -3.96 -9.29
C VAL A 85 4.23 -4.25 -8.04
N GLU A 86 5.55 -4.35 -8.17
CA GLU A 86 6.46 -4.57 -7.03
C GLU A 86 6.37 -3.44 -6.00
N ALA A 87 6.30 -2.19 -6.45
CA ALA A 87 6.09 -1.04 -5.57
C ALA A 87 4.76 -1.12 -4.83
N LEU A 88 3.68 -1.52 -5.51
CA LEU A 88 2.35 -1.69 -4.90
C LEU A 88 2.30 -2.84 -3.88
N GLU A 89 2.99 -3.94 -4.14
CA GLU A 89 3.12 -5.06 -3.20
C GLU A 89 3.84 -4.63 -1.92
N LYS A 90 4.95 -3.89 -2.05
CA LYS A 90 5.69 -3.33 -0.91
C LYS A 90 4.82 -2.40 -0.07
N ILE A 91 4.08 -1.49 -0.72
CA ILE A 91 3.16 -0.58 -0.01
C ILE A 91 2.08 -1.37 0.74
N SER A 92 1.49 -2.38 0.08
CA SER A 92 0.44 -3.23 0.69
C SER A 92 0.96 -3.98 1.92
N TYR A 93 2.18 -4.52 1.86
CA TYR A 93 2.84 -5.17 2.99
C TYR A 93 3.06 -4.19 4.16
N HIS A 94 3.61 -3.00 3.90
CA HIS A 94 3.82 -2.00 4.94
C HIS A 94 2.50 -1.53 5.58
N LEU A 95 1.44 -1.40 4.79
CA LEU A 95 0.11 -1.07 5.29
C LEU A 95 -0.46 -2.16 6.20
N TYR A 96 -0.26 -3.43 5.84
CA TYR A 96 -0.68 -4.57 6.64
C TYR A 96 0.08 -4.64 7.97
N GLU A 97 1.41 -4.49 7.95
CA GLU A 97 2.24 -4.49 9.15
C GLU A 97 1.87 -3.31 10.08
N ALA A 98 1.64 -2.12 9.53
CA ALA A 98 1.21 -0.96 10.32
C ALA A 98 -0.17 -1.16 10.96
N TRP A 99 -1.10 -1.79 10.24
CA TRP A 99 -2.42 -2.14 10.77
C TRP A 99 -2.31 -3.21 11.87
N ARG A 100 -1.51 -4.25 11.65
CA ARG A 100 -1.27 -5.32 12.62
C ARG A 100 -0.64 -4.78 13.90
N GLY A 101 0.43 -3.99 13.80
CA GLY A 101 1.10 -3.41 14.96
C GLY A 101 0.16 -2.53 15.79
N ARG A 102 -0.71 -1.74 15.14
CA ARG A 102 -1.75 -0.98 15.84
C ARG A 102 -2.75 -1.89 16.54
N GLN A 103 -3.18 -2.97 15.89
CA GLN A 103 -4.12 -3.92 16.50
C GLN A 103 -3.49 -4.61 17.72
N ASP A 104 -2.21 -4.96 17.66
CA ASP A 104 -1.47 -5.54 18.78
C ASP A 104 -1.37 -4.56 19.96
N GLU A 105 -1.11 -3.27 19.70
CA GLU A 105 -1.15 -2.21 20.72
C GLU A 105 -2.52 -2.09 21.38
N TRP A 106 -3.59 -2.13 20.59
CA TRP A 106 -4.96 -2.04 21.12
C TRP A 106 -5.32 -3.24 21.97
N GLN A 107 -4.88 -4.44 21.57
CA GLN A 107 -5.05 -5.66 22.36
C GLN A 107 -4.27 -5.61 23.66
N LEU A 108 -3.04 -5.07 23.64
CA LEU A 108 -2.26 -4.84 24.86
C LEU A 108 -3.00 -3.90 25.81
N MET A 109 -3.49 -2.76 25.32
CA MET A 109 -4.23 -1.79 26.15
C MET A 109 -5.54 -2.34 26.72
N ARG A 110 -6.22 -3.25 26.01
CA ARG A 110 -7.46 -3.88 26.49
C ARG A 110 -7.25 -4.87 27.65
N ASN A 111 -6.05 -5.46 27.74
CA ASN A 111 -5.72 -6.48 28.72
C ASN A 111 -5.10 -5.91 30.02
N TYR A 112 -5.00 -4.58 30.13
CA TYR A 112 -4.64 -3.83 31.34
C TYR A 112 -5.88 -3.20 31.98
#